data_AF-A0A8J8TDU9-F1
#
_entry.id   AF-A0A8J8TDU9-F1
#
_cell.length_a   1.000
_cell.length_b   1.000
_cell.length_c   1.000
_cell.angle_alpha   90.00
_cell.angle_beta   90.00
_cell.angle_gamma   90.00
#
_symmetry.space_group_name_H-M   'P 1'
#
loop_
_entity.id
_entity.type
_entity.pdbx_description
1 polymer ?
#
loop_
_entity_poly.entity_id
_entity_poly.type
_entity_poly.pdbx_seq_one_letter_code
_entity_poly.pdbx_strand_id
1 'polypeptide(L)'
;MAKTKYVCAPAPSTWLPPAINDSKCWMCYAKSSLFISFPLGLIFGFYFLFSGRVPLGEVLLCVAAVSVILILLTNPLIMKSMNEGRFGQANRYLKCFTVISLFCMIFPGFFYYVAYKKIQPVFKPQTQRYPTNYYEGPRSYPPNVTEGEEMSPEEGFVMSKK
;
A
#
# COMPACT_ATOMS: atom_id res chain seq x y z
N MET A 1 8.83 8.88 17.82
CA MET A 1 7.98 8.53 16.67
C MET A 1 8.20 7.07 16.31
N ALA A 2 7.21 6.21 16.49
CA ALA A 2 7.36 4.78 16.24
C ALA A 2 7.57 4.50 14.74
N LYS A 3 8.71 3.90 14.38
CA LYS A 3 8.93 3.32 13.05
C LYS A 3 8.01 2.12 12.91
N THR A 4 6.86 2.31 12.27
CA THR A 4 6.03 1.21 11.78
C THR A 4 6.90 0.40 10.81
N LYS A 5 7.38 -0.77 11.26
CA LYS A 5 8.07 -1.74 10.40
C LYS A 5 7.07 -2.20 9.35
N TYR A 6 7.24 -1.75 8.11
CA TYR A 6 6.47 -2.25 6.98
C TYR A 6 6.90 -3.71 6.74
N VAL A 7 6.04 -4.65 7.14
CA VAL A 7 6.28 -6.11 7.02
C VAL A 7 6.24 -6.58 5.56
N CYS A 8 5.78 -5.76 4.62
CA CYS A 8 5.72 -6.13 3.21
C CYS A 8 6.34 -5.03 2.34
N ALA A 9 7.62 -5.16 2.02
CA ALA A 9 8.22 -4.43 0.93
C ALA A 9 9.23 -5.34 0.20
N PRO A 10 8.98 -5.75 -1.07
CA PRO A 10 10.06 -5.65 -2.04
C PRO A 10 10.52 -4.19 -2.06
N ALA A 11 11.83 -3.96 -2.24
CA ALA A 11 12.48 -2.66 -2.07
C ALA A 11 11.61 -1.48 -2.55
N PRO A 12 11.37 -0.45 -1.72
CA PRO A 12 10.55 0.68 -2.09
C PRO A 12 11.18 1.33 -3.32
N SER A 13 10.54 1.17 -4.47
CA SER A 13 10.89 1.90 -5.68
C SER A 13 10.73 3.38 -5.39
N THR A 14 11.84 4.11 -5.44
CA THR A 14 11.96 5.52 -5.04
C THR A 14 11.01 6.47 -5.79
N TRP A 15 10.46 6.04 -6.93
CA TRP A 15 9.55 6.81 -7.75
C TRP A 15 8.06 6.62 -7.44
N LEU A 16 7.67 5.60 -6.65
CA LEU A 16 6.26 5.34 -6.34
C LEU A 16 5.79 6.10 -5.09
N PRO A 17 4.58 6.70 -5.12
CA PRO A 17 4.02 7.33 -3.93
C PRO A 17 3.91 6.34 -2.76
N PRO A 18 4.12 6.78 -1.51
CA PRO A 18 4.05 5.90 -0.33
C PRO A 18 2.67 5.23 -0.20
N ALA A 19 1.61 5.91 -0.63
CA ALA A 19 0.25 5.35 -0.68
C ALA A 19 0.14 4.09 -1.57
N ILE A 20 0.94 3.98 -2.63
CA ILE A 20 0.97 2.78 -3.49
C ILE A 20 1.71 1.63 -2.80
N ASN A 21 2.80 1.92 -2.09
CA ASN A 21 3.51 0.88 -1.33
C ASN A 21 2.64 0.31 -0.22
N ASP A 22 1.90 1.17 0.48
CA ASP A 22 0.85 0.74 1.43
C ASP A 22 -0.19 -0.15 0.74
N SER A 23 -0.72 0.28 -0.40
CA SER A 23 -1.72 -0.50 -1.16
C SER A 23 -1.18 -1.88 -1.59
N LYS A 24 0.07 -1.95 -2.04
CA LYS A 24 0.73 -3.23 -2.41
C LYS A 24 0.83 -4.17 -1.21
N CYS A 25 1.16 -3.65 -0.03
CA CYS A 25 1.20 -4.41 1.22
C CYS A 25 -0.18 -5.02 1.54
N TRP A 26 -1.24 -4.22 1.50
CA TRP A 26 -2.61 -4.71 1.72
C TRP A 26 -3.08 -5.72 0.66
N MET A 27 -2.63 -5.57 -0.58
CA MET A 27 -2.88 -6.58 -1.62
C MET A 27 -2.14 -7.88 -1.39
N CYS A 28 -0.92 -7.86 -0.82
CA CYS A 28 -0.25 -9.08 -0.40
C CYS A 28 -1.07 -9.81 0.68
N TYR A 29 -1.62 -9.09 1.65
CA TYR A 29 -2.54 -9.67 2.64
C TYR A 29 -3.81 -10.23 2.00
N ALA A 30 -4.42 -9.51 1.05
CA ALA A 30 -5.58 -10.00 0.29
C ALA A 30 -5.26 -11.31 -0.44
N LYS A 31 -4.11 -11.37 -1.13
CA LYS A 31 -3.64 -12.57 -1.82
C LYS A 31 -3.39 -13.72 -0.85
N SER A 32 -2.73 -13.48 0.28
CA SER A 32 -2.52 -14.51 1.31
C SER A 32 -3.84 -15.04 1.87
N SER A 33 -4.83 -14.16 2.08
CA SER A 33 -6.16 -14.61 2.53
C SER A 33 -6.87 -15.47 1.49
N LEU A 34 -6.70 -15.17 0.19
CA LEU A 34 -7.24 -16.00 -0.90
C LEU A 34 -6.59 -17.39 -0.94
N PHE A 35 -5.29 -17.49 -0.67
CA PHE A 35 -4.58 -18.77 -0.59
C PHE A 35 -5.08 -19.67 0.55
N ILE A 36 -5.61 -19.09 1.62
CA ILE A 36 -6.20 -19.86 2.73
C ILE A 36 -7.64 -20.24 2.40
N SER A 37 -8.40 -19.32 1.80
CA SER A 37 -9.81 -19.57 1.48
C SER A 37 -10.00 -20.59 0.36
N PHE A 38 -9.05 -20.70 -0.58
CA PHE A 38 -9.09 -21.68 -1.66
C PHE A 38 -9.14 -23.15 -1.18
N PRO A 39 -8.16 -23.65 -0.40
CA PRO A 39 -8.16 -25.03 0.07
C PRO A 39 -9.33 -25.30 1.02
N LEU A 40 -9.73 -24.32 1.85
CA LEU A 40 -10.91 -24.45 2.70
C LEU A 40 -12.19 -24.65 1.86
N GLY A 41 -12.39 -23.82 0.83
CA GLY A 41 -13.52 -23.95 -0.09
C GLY A 41 -13.56 -25.30 -0.80
N LEU A 42 -12.39 -25.82 -1.20
CA LEU A 42 -12.25 -27.15 -1.81
C LEU A 42 -12.62 -28.28 -0.84
N ILE A 43 -12.01 -28.30 0.35
CA ILE A 43 -12.21 -29.36 1.34
C ILE A 43 -13.66 -29.39 1.80
N PHE A 44 -14.22 -28.23 2.19
CA PHE A 44 -15.62 -28.15 2.61
C PHE A 44 -16.58 -28.41 1.45
N GLY A 45 -16.27 -27.92 0.24
CA GLY A 45 -17.10 -28.15 -0.95
C GLY A 45 -17.26 -29.64 -1.24
N PHE A 46 -16.15 -30.40 -1.27
CA PHE A 46 -16.20 -31.86 -1.43
C PHE A 46 -16.90 -32.54 -0.25
N TYR A 47 -16.61 -32.15 0.99
CA TYR A 47 -17.25 -32.73 2.17
C TYR A 47 -18.78 -32.58 2.14
N PHE A 48 -19.31 -31.41 1.75
CA PHE A 48 -20.75 -31.17 1.66
C PHE A 48 -21.41 -31.89 0.48
N LEU A 49 -20.70 -32.08 -0.64
CA LEU A 49 -21.19 -32.93 -1.74
C LEU A 49 -21.40 -34.36 -1.27
N PHE A 50 -20.43 -34.96 -0.57
CA PHE A 50 -20.55 -36.33 -0.06
C PHE A 50 -21.54 -36.46 1.11
N SER A 51 -21.75 -35.39 1.88
CA SER A 51 -22.72 -35.37 3.00
C SER A 51 -24.18 -35.16 2.56
N GLY A 52 -24.47 -35.15 1.25
CA GLY A 52 -25.81 -34.97 0.71
C GLY A 52 -26.32 -33.52 0.68
N ARG A 53 -25.48 -32.54 1.03
CA ARG A 53 -25.79 -31.10 0.95
C ARG A 53 -25.27 -30.50 -0.35
N VAL A 54 -25.74 -31.06 -1.46
CA VAL A 54 -25.34 -30.70 -2.83
C VAL A 54 -25.34 -29.18 -3.09
N PRO A 55 -26.41 -28.40 -2.80
CA PRO A 55 -26.43 -26.98 -3.17
C PRO A 55 -25.36 -26.16 -2.44
N LEU A 56 -25.01 -26.54 -1.20
CA LEU A 56 -23.99 -25.85 -0.42
C LEU A 56 -22.58 -26.24 -0.90
N GLY A 57 -22.39 -27.51 -1.26
CA GLY A 57 -21.15 -28.01 -1.85
C GLY A 57 -20.81 -27.35 -3.19
N GLU A 58 -21.79 -27.23 -4.10
CA GLU A 58 -21.60 -26.55 -5.39
C GLU A 58 -21.19 -25.08 -5.21
N VAL A 59 -21.87 -24.34 -4.33
CA VAL A 59 -21.54 -22.93 -4.05
C VAL A 59 -20.11 -22.80 -3.53
N LEU A 60 -19.68 -23.67 -2.60
CA LEU A 60 -18.31 -23.65 -2.07
C LEU A 60 -17.25 -23.96 -3.12
N LEU A 61 -17.54 -24.88 -4.06
CA LEU A 61 -16.64 -25.16 -5.19
C LEU A 61 -16.57 -23.99 -6.17
N CYS A 62 -17.69 -23.32 -6.46
CA CYS A 62 -17.68 -22.10 -7.27
C CYS A 62 -16.83 -21.00 -6.60
N VAL A 63 -16.98 -20.85 -5.29
CA VAL A 63 -16.19 -19.91 -4.48
C VAL A 63 -14.69 -20.25 -4.52
N ALA A 64 -14.33 -21.54 -4.47
CA ALA A 64 -12.96 -21.98 -4.65
C ALA A 64 -12.44 -21.65 -6.07
N ALA A 65 -13.22 -21.90 -7.12
CA ALA A 65 -12.85 -21.56 -8.49
C ALA A 65 -12.59 -20.06 -8.67
N VAL A 66 -13.49 -19.21 -8.15
CA VAL A 66 -13.33 -17.74 -8.18
C VAL A 66 -12.06 -17.32 -7.43
N SER A 67 -11.75 -17.93 -6.29
CA SER A 67 -10.54 -17.59 -5.53
C SER A 67 -9.25 -17.84 -6.33
N VAL A 68 -9.17 -18.93 -7.10
CA VAL A 68 -8.03 -19.22 -7.99
C VAL A 68 -7.91 -18.17 -9.09
N ILE A 69 -9.04 -17.85 -9.73
CA ILE A 69 -9.09 -16.82 -10.78
C ILE A 69 -8.55 -15.49 -10.22
N LEU A 70 -9.02 -15.06 -9.04
CA LEU A 70 -8.55 -13.83 -8.41
C LEU A 70 -7.06 -13.87 -8.08
N ILE A 71 -6.52 -14.99 -7.60
CA ILE A 71 -5.08 -15.15 -7.32
C ILE A 71 -4.26 -14.97 -8.61
N LEU A 72 -4.68 -15.62 -9.70
CA LEU A 72 -3.98 -15.57 -10.99
C LEU A 72 -4.04 -14.18 -11.62
N LEU A 73 -5.17 -13.47 -11.49
CA LEU A 73 -5.36 -12.15 -12.10
C LEU A 73 -4.78 -11.00 -11.27
N THR A 74 -4.60 -11.14 -9.94
CA THR A 74 -4.11 -10.06 -9.07
C THR A 74 -2.73 -9.53 -9.50
N ASN A 75 -1.81 -10.42 -9.86
CA ASN A 75 -0.46 -10.06 -10.30
C ASN A 75 -0.45 -9.32 -11.67
N PRO A 76 -0.96 -9.90 -12.78
CA PRO A 76 -0.86 -9.30 -14.10
C PRO A 76 -1.73 -8.07 -14.30
N LEU A 77 -2.83 -7.92 -13.54
CA LEU A 77 -3.73 -6.77 -13.69
C LEU A 77 -3.40 -5.67 -12.70
N ILE A 78 -3.37 -5.97 -11.40
CA ILE A 78 -3.31 -4.94 -10.37
C ILE A 78 -1.85 -4.61 -10.01
N MET A 79 -1.02 -5.62 -9.73
CA MET A 79 0.39 -5.36 -9.38
C MET A 79 1.18 -4.77 -10.56
N LYS A 80 0.96 -5.28 -11.78
CA LYS A 80 1.58 -4.74 -13.00
C LYS A 80 1.16 -3.29 -13.26
N SER A 81 -0.14 -2.99 -13.24
CA SER A 81 -0.61 -1.62 -13.48
C SER A 81 -0.14 -0.62 -12.42
N MET A 82 -0.01 -1.04 -11.16
CA MET A 82 0.63 -0.22 -10.11
C MET A 82 2.12 -0.02 -10.36
N ASN A 83 2.84 -1.04 -10.82
CA ASN A 83 4.28 -0.93 -11.14
C ASN A 83 4.54 -0.12 -12.42
N GLU A 84 3.59 -0.02 -13.34
CA GLU A 84 3.71 0.79 -14.57
C GLU A 84 3.25 2.23 -14.38
N GLY A 85 2.81 2.63 -13.18
CA GLY A 85 2.28 3.98 -12.93
C GLY A 85 0.88 4.22 -13.52
N ARG A 86 0.23 3.17 -14.05
CA ARG A 86 -1.12 3.20 -14.62
C ARG A 86 -2.19 3.14 -13.52
N PHE A 87 -2.12 4.09 -12.59
CA PHE A 87 -2.92 4.07 -11.36
C PHE A 87 -4.43 4.05 -11.65
N GLY A 88 -4.92 4.80 -12.65
CA GLY A 88 -6.35 4.81 -12.99
C GLY A 88 -6.88 3.42 -13.36
N GLN A 89 -6.07 2.63 -14.07
CA GLN A 89 -6.43 1.26 -14.44
C GLN A 89 -6.33 0.31 -13.24
N ALA A 90 -5.28 0.44 -12.43
CA ALA A 90 -5.16 -0.26 -11.14
C ALA A 90 -6.39 -0.04 -10.26
N ASN A 91 -6.85 1.20 -10.09
CA ASN A 91 -8.01 1.54 -9.27
C ASN A 91 -9.31 0.89 -9.77
N ARG A 92 -9.50 0.84 -11.09
CA ARG A 92 -10.68 0.18 -11.70
C ARG A 92 -10.66 -1.33 -11.43
N TYR A 93 -9.51 -1.98 -11.61
CA TYR A 93 -9.38 -3.40 -11.29
C TYR A 93 -9.55 -3.66 -9.80
N LEU A 94 -8.94 -2.84 -8.95
CA LEU A 94 -9.00 -3.01 -7.50
C LEU A 94 -10.44 -2.83 -6.99
N LYS A 95 -11.20 -1.87 -7.51
CA LYS A 95 -12.65 -1.73 -7.24
C LYS A 95 -13.42 -2.97 -7.67
N CYS A 96 -13.19 -3.48 -8.89
CA CYS A 96 -13.86 -4.68 -9.40
C CYS A 96 -13.59 -5.90 -8.51
N PHE A 97 -12.33 -6.11 -8.14
CA PHE A 97 -11.89 -7.20 -7.28
C PHE A 97 -12.47 -7.09 -5.87
N THR A 98 -12.63 -5.86 -5.37
CA THR A 98 -13.27 -5.61 -4.07
C THR A 98 -14.72 -6.04 -4.10
N VAL A 99 -15.49 -5.66 -5.13
CA VAL A 99 -16.92 -6.02 -5.25
C VAL A 99 -17.10 -7.53 -5.39
N ILE A 100 -16.34 -8.16 -6.30
CA ILE A 100 -16.41 -9.61 -6.53
C ILE A 100 -16.03 -10.37 -5.25
N SER A 101 -14.90 -10.00 -4.64
CA SER A 101 -14.43 -10.68 -3.44
C SER A 101 -15.40 -10.48 -2.28
N LEU A 102 -15.94 -9.28 -2.06
CA LEU A 102 -16.86 -9.02 -0.95
C LEU A 102 -18.20 -9.76 -1.11
N PHE A 103 -18.65 -9.99 -2.34
CA PHE A 103 -19.83 -10.81 -2.63
C PHE A 103 -19.58 -12.31 -2.42
N CYS A 104 -18.42 -12.82 -2.83
CA CYS A 104 -18.09 -14.25 -2.71
C CYS A 104 -17.55 -14.64 -1.32
N MET A 105 -16.74 -13.78 -0.71
CA MET A 105 -15.98 -14.04 0.50
C MET A 105 -15.63 -12.74 1.26
N ILE A 106 -16.22 -12.56 2.44
CA ILE A 106 -16.08 -11.32 3.22
C ILE A 106 -14.61 -10.99 3.57
N PHE A 107 -13.83 -11.99 4.00
CA PHE A 107 -12.44 -11.79 4.44
C PHE A 107 -11.49 -11.23 3.36
N PRO A 108 -11.31 -11.88 2.20
CA PRO A 108 -10.48 -11.32 1.13
C PRO A 108 -11.06 -10.01 0.59
N GLY A 109 -12.39 -9.89 0.52
CA GLY A 109 -13.06 -8.64 0.13
C GLY A 109 -12.69 -7.45 1.01
N PHE A 110 -12.57 -7.65 2.32
CA PHE A 110 -12.15 -6.62 3.26
C PHE A 110 -10.71 -6.14 2.98
N PHE A 111 -9.77 -7.06 2.74
CA PHE A 111 -8.39 -6.67 2.43
C PHE A 111 -8.28 -5.90 1.10
N TYR A 112 -9.03 -6.31 0.07
CA TYR A 112 -9.12 -5.53 -1.18
C TYR A 112 -9.74 -4.15 -0.95
N TYR A 113 -10.73 -4.03 -0.07
CA TYR A 113 -11.33 -2.74 0.29
C TYR A 113 -10.34 -1.80 0.99
N VAL A 114 -9.53 -2.32 1.91
CA VAL A 114 -8.49 -1.53 2.58
C VAL A 114 -7.43 -1.08 1.57
N ALA A 115 -6.99 -1.98 0.68
CA ALA A 115 -6.08 -1.62 -0.42
C ALA A 115 -6.69 -0.53 -1.32
N TYR A 116 -7.99 -0.64 -1.63
CA TYR A 116 -8.72 0.37 -2.40
C TYR A 116 -8.75 1.73 -1.71
N LYS A 117 -9.00 1.78 -0.40
CA LYS A 117 -8.94 3.03 0.37
C LYS A 117 -7.54 3.62 0.38
N LYS A 118 -6.50 2.78 0.46
CA LYS A 118 -5.11 3.23 0.49
C LYS A 118 -4.61 3.80 -0.83
N ILE A 119 -5.18 3.39 -1.97
CA ILE A 119 -4.85 3.96 -3.28
C ILE A 119 -5.60 5.28 -3.58
N GLN A 120 -6.72 5.57 -2.91
CA GLN A 120 -7.51 6.81 -3.13
C GLN A 120 -6.73 8.13 -3.02
N PRO A 121 -5.79 8.31 -2.06
CA PRO A 121 -5.03 9.55 -1.95
C PRO A 121 -4.19 9.91 -3.19
N VAL A 122 -3.91 8.94 -4.08
CA VAL A 122 -3.19 9.16 -5.34
C VAL A 122 -4.07 9.82 -6.40
N PHE A 123 -5.40 9.67 -6.31
CA PHE A 123 -6.37 10.25 -7.25
C PHE A 123 -7.05 11.51 -6.73
N LYS A 124 -6.94 11.78 -5.42
CA LYS A 124 -7.30 13.09 -4.91
C LYS A 124 -6.37 14.11 -5.57
N PRO A 125 -6.88 15.30 -5.97
CA PRO A 125 -5.98 16.37 -6.40
C PRO A 125 -4.95 16.50 -5.30
N GLN A 126 -3.67 16.28 -5.64
CA GLN A 126 -2.63 16.61 -4.72
C GLN A 126 -2.81 18.10 -4.47
N THR A 127 -3.34 18.48 -3.31
CA THR A 127 -3.01 19.76 -2.70
C THR A 127 -1.54 19.66 -2.31
N GLN A 128 -0.67 19.48 -3.30
CA GLN A 128 0.63 20.09 -3.31
C GLN A 128 0.32 21.58 -3.15
N ARG A 129 0.34 22.02 -1.89
CA ARG A 129 1.26 23.08 -1.53
C ARG A 129 2.60 22.65 -2.14
N TYR A 130 2.83 23.02 -3.40
CA TYR A 130 4.18 23.32 -3.81
C TYR A 130 4.68 24.30 -2.75
N PRO A 131 5.80 24.05 -2.05
CA PRO A 131 6.52 25.19 -1.53
C PRO A 131 6.78 26.06 -2.77
N THR A 132 6.18 27.25 -2.79
CA THR A 132 6.34 28.29 -3.80
C THR A 132 7.76 28.86 -3.79
N ASN A 133 8.77 27.98 -3.78
CA ASN A 133 10.20 28.30 -3.75
C ASN A 133 10.99 27.43 -4.72
N TYR A 134 10.35 26.88 -5.76
CA TYR A 134 11.08 26.24 -6.87
C TYR A 134 11.58 27.24 -7.94
N TYR A 135 11.30 28.54 -7.73
CA TYR A 135 11.79 29.66 -8.55
C TYR A 135 12.60 30.69 -7.74
N GLU A 136 13.11 30.34 -6.55
CA GLU A 136 14.19 31.13 -5.96
C GLU A 136 15.52 30.46 -6.30
N GLY A 137 16.38 31.22 -6.98
CA GLY A 137 17.66 30.79 -7.55
C GLY A 137 18.66 30.25 -6.53
N PRO A 138 19.89 29.91 -6.99
CA PRO A 138 20.80 29.02 -6.29
C PRO A 138 21.21 29.60 -4.92
N ARG A 139 20.63 29.05 -3.85
CA ARG A 139 21.06 29.32 -2.48
C ARG A 139 22.20 28.35 -2.14
N SER A 140 23.41 28.89 -2.16
CA SER A 140 24.63 28.28 -1.65
C SER A 140 24.39 27.68 -0.26
N TYR A 141 24.80 26.43 -0.05
CA TYR A 141 24.87 25.81 1.28
C TYR A 141 25.79 26.64 2.19
N PRO A 142 25.36 27.12 3.38
CA PRO A 142 26.30 27.51 4.40
C PRO A 142 26.85 26.24 5.11
N PRO A 143 28.15 26.18 5.40
CA PRO A 143 28.78 25.03 6.01
C PRO A 143 28.40 24.91 7.49
N ASN A 144 28.25 23.65 7.89
CA ASN A 144 28.19 23.09 9.24
C ASN A 144 28.85 23.96 10.34
N VAL A 145 28.06 24.45 11.30
CA VAL A 145 28.57 24.96 12.57
C VAL A 145 27.92 24.16 13.69
N THR A 146 28.75 23.41 14.39
CA THR A 146 28.48 22.59 15.57
C THR A 146 27.81 23.44 16.66
N GLU A 147 26.58 23.09 17.05
CA GLU A 147 25.93 23.65 18.23
C GLU A 147 26.61 23.12 19.48
N GLY A 148 27.19 24.02 20.27
CA GLY A 148 27.72 23.68 21.59
C GLY A 148 28.67 24.73 22.14
N GLU A 149 28.26 26.00 22.25
CA GLU A 149 28.66 26.77 23.43
C GLU A 149 27.70 27.92 23.71
N GLU A 150 27.33 27.97 24.97
CA GLU A 150 26.25 28.71 25.58
C GLU A 150 26.67 30.16 25.84
N MET A 151 25.66 31.03 25.85
CA MET A 151 25.73 32.47 26.00
C MET A 151 26.35 32.89 27.35
N SER A 152 27.34 33.79 27.34
CA SER A 152 27.62 34.67 28.47
C SER A 152 28.16 36.02 28.00
N PRO A 153 27.48 37.15 28.29
CA PRO A 153 27.94 38.48 27.92
C PRO A 153 28.65 39.13 29.12
N GLU A 154 29.90 39.58 28.95
CA GLU A 154 30.37 40.76 29.69
C GLU A 154 31.70 41.30 29.12
N GLU A 155 31.64 42.60 28.82
CA GLU A 155 32.64 43.66 28.90
C GLU A 155 34.15 43.33 28.92
N GLY A 156 34.90 44.00 28.05
CA GLY A 156 36.36 44.03 28.17
C GLY A 156 37.10 44.61 26.98
N PHE A 157 37.20 45.94 26.94
CA PHE A 157 38.25 46.72 26.28
C PHE A 157 39.62 46.01 26.45
N VAL A 158 40.47 45.85 25.42
CA VAL A 158 41.58 46.77 25.10
C VAL A 158 42.27 46.27 23.83
N MET A 159 42.42 47.17 22.86
CA MET A 159 43.37 47.05 21.76
C MET A 159 44.81 47.07 22.29
N SER A 160 45.64 46.11 21.89
CA SER A 160 47.09 46.29 21.95
C SER A 160 47.73 45.84 20.65
N LYS A 161 48.20 46.83 19.88
CA LYS A 161 49.11 46.65 18.76
C LYS A 161 50.20 47.72 18.86
N LYS A 162 51.39 47.30 19.27
CA LYS A 162 52.66 47.78 18.73
C LYS A 162 53.75 46.76 19.01
#